data_AF-A0AAV5FZ12-F1
#
_entry.id   AF-A0AAV5FZ12-F1
#
_cell.length_a   1.000
_cell.length_b   1.000
_cell.length_c   1.000
_cell.angle_alpha   90.00
_cell.angle_beta   90.00
_cell.angle_gamma   90.00
#
_symmetry.space_group_name_H-M   'P 1'
#
loop_
_entity.id
_entity.type
_entity.pdbx_description
1 polymer ?
#
loop_
_entity_poly.entity_id
_entity_poly.type
_entity_poly.pdbx_seq_one_letter_code
_entity_poly.pdbx_strand_id
1 'polypeptide(L)'
;MAIRSAGGDSYVMANYLPVCLDPAVRISLTPPPEESITSWGDLNKKLIESFQATCNRPGNHFDLTRIKQKTDKPLCDYIKQFCAKKTEIPNVPDEQIIAAFQGGIRSEES
;
A
#
# COMPACT_ATOMS: atom_id res chain seq x y z
N MET A 1 18.84 41.36 14.87
CA MET A 1 19.05 40.02 14.27
C MET A 1 17.69 39.35 14.13
N ALA A 2 17.23 39.14 12.90
CA ALA A 2 16.15 38.19 12.58
C ALA A 2 16.33 37.81 11.10
N ILE A 3 16.93 36.65 10.85
CA ILE A 3 17.03 36.09 9.50
C ILE A 3 15.65 35.51 9.18
N ARG A 4 14.93 36.15 8.26
CA ARG A 4 13.70 35.61 7.67
C ARG A 4 14.13 34.77 6.48
N SER A 5 14.03 33.44 6.61
CA SER A 5 14.16 32.53 5.48
C SER A 5 12.99 32.78 4.52
N ALA A 6 13.25 33.43 3.39
CA ALA A 6 12.29 33.56 2.30
C ALA A 6 12.15 32.18 1.65
N GLY A 7 10.94 31.61 1.77
CA GLY A 7 10.59 30.30 1.22
C GLY A 7 10.92 30.22 -0.25
N GLY A 8 11.81 29.28 -0.58
CA GLY A 8 12.12 28.89 -1.95
C GLY A 8 10.87 28.29 -2.59
N ASP A 9 10.28 29.07 -3.48
CA ASP A 9 9.31 28.78 -4.53
C ASP A 9 8.71 27.36 -4.57
N SER A 10 7.57 27.22 -3.89
CA SER A 10 6.71 26.02 -3.91
C SER A 10 6.28 25.61 -5.33
N TYR A 11 6.32 26.51 -6.31
CA TYR A 11 5.93 26.24 -7.69
C TYR A 11 6.99 25.41 -8.42
N VAL A 12 8.27 25.60 -8.07
CA VAL A 12 9.38 24.82 -8.64
C VAL A 12 9.30 23.38 -8.17
N MET A 13 8.98 23.13 -6.90
CA MET A 13 8.85 21.77 -6.36
C MET A 13 7.67 20.97 -6.96
N ALA A 14 6.56 21.63 -7.32
CA ALA A 14 5.42 20.98 -7.96
C ALA A 14 5.75 20.39 -9.35
N ASN A 15 6.74 20.96 -10.05
CA ASN A 15 7.18 20.48 -11.37
C ASN A 15 8.12 19.26 -11.29
N TYR A 16 8.73 18.98 -10.13
CA TYR A 16 9.59 17.79 -9.95
C TYR A 16 8.83 16.54 -9.54
N LEU A 17 7.62 16.70 -8.97
CA LEU A 17 6.76 15.60 -8.54
C LEU A 17 6.49 14.58 -9.66
N PRO A 18 6.08 14.97 -10.88
CA PRO A 18 5.85 14.00 -11.95
C PRO A 18 7.12 13.28 -12.41
N VAL A 19 8.29 13.91 -12.27
CA VAL A 19 9.57 13.35 -12.72
C VAL A 19 10.05 12.22 -11.80
N CYS A 20 9.83 12.34 -10.48
CA CYS A 20 10.28 11.36 -9.49
C CYS A 20 9.29 10.21 -9.22
N LEU A 21 8.07 10.26 -9.78
CA LEU A 21 7.02 9.27 -9.53
C LEU A 21 7.01 8.15 -10.56
N ASP A 22 6.78 6.93 -10.07
CA ASP A 22 6.61 5.70 -10.83
C ASP A 22 5.51 5.85 -11.91
N PRO A 23 5.64 5.26 -13.11
CA PRO A 23 4.62 5.29 -14.16
C PRO A 23 3.21 4.98 -13.68
N ALA A 24 3.05 4.08 -12.71
CA ALA A 24 1.74 3.74 -12.14
C ALA A 24 1.09 4.92 -11.38
N VAL A 25 1.91 5.72 -10.71
CA VAL A 25 1.45 6.91 -9.97
C VAL A 25 1.12 8.05 -10.94
N ARG A 26 1.83 8.14 -12.07
CA ARG A 26 1.54 9.14 -13.12
C ARG A 26 0.16 8.96 -13.75
N ILE A 27 -0.28 7.72 -13.98
CA ILE A 27 -1.58 7.42 -14.58
C ILE A 27 -2.72 7.84 -13.63
N SER A 28 -2.59 7.55 -12.33
CA SER A 28 -3.58 7.94 -11.32
C SER A 28 -3.64 9.45 -11.05
N LEU A 29 -2.62 10.22 -11.46
CA LEU A 29 -2.51 11.66 -11.23
C LEU A 29 -3.02 12.51 -12.40
N THR A 30 -3.64 11.91 -13.42
CA THR A 30 -4.23 12.67 -14.52
C THR A 30 -5.53 13.29 -14.04
N PRO A 31 -5.63 14.63 -13.85
CA PRO A 31 -6.89 15.25 -13.49
C PRO A 31 -7.87 15.18 -14.67
N PRO A 32 -9.18 15.00 -14.43
CA PRO A 32 -10.20 15.18 -15.46
C PRO A 32 -10.22 16.64 -15.95
N PRO A 33 -10.66 16.90 -17.19
CA PRO A 33 -10.49 18.20 -17.87
C PRO A 33 -11.15 19.42 -17.19
N GLU A 34 -11.94 19.26 -16.13
CA GLU A 34 -12.57 20.36 -15.40
C GLU A 34 -12.01 20.60 -13.98
N GLU A 35 -11.06 19.80 -13.49
CA GLU A 35 -10.54 19.95 -12.13
C GLU A 35 -9.12 20.51 -12.12
N SER A 36 -9.01 21.83 -12.28
CA SER A 36 -7.75 22.53 -12.03
C SER A 36 -7.36 22.39 -10.56
N ILE A 37 -6.19 21.80 -10.30
CA ILE A 37 -5.59 21.74 -8.97
C ILE A 37 -5.10 23.16 -8.64
N THR A 38 -5.97 23.96 -8.01
CA THR A 38 -5.71 25.40 -7.78
C THR A 38 -4.85 25.69 -6.55
N SER A 39 -4.58 24.69 -5.71
CA SER A 39 -3.74 24.85 -4.53
C SER A 39 -2.96 23.59 -4.15
N TRP A 40 -1.86 23.77 -3.40
CA TRP A 40 -1.11 22.66 -2.80
C TRP A 40 -1.96 21.81 -1.84
N GLY A 41 -2.98 22.43 -1.23
CA GLY A 41 -3.97 21.72 -0.39
C GLY A 41 -4.79 20.71 -1.20
N ASP A 42 -5.23 21.11 -2.40
CA ASP A 42 -6.02 20.24 -3.30
C ASP A 42 -5.19 19.07 -3.81
N LEU A 43 -3.91 19.30 -4.11
CA LEU A 43 -2.98 18.24 -4.50
C LEU A 43 -2.76 17.24 -3.37
N ASN A 44 -2.49 17.71 -2.15
CA ASN A 44 -2.31 16.82 -0.99
C ASN A 44 -3.58 16.01 -0.70
N LYS A 45 -4.76 16.65 -0.80
CA LYS A 45 -6.03 15.97 -0.60
C LYS A 45 -6.23 14.86 -1.63
N LYS A 46 -6.04 15.15 -2.92
CA LYS A 46 -6.16 14.15 -3.99
C LYS A 46 -5.13 13.03 -3.85
N LEU A 47 -3.92 13.33 -3.39
CA LEU A 47 -2.89 12.31 -3.15
C LEU A 47 -3.27 11.40 -1.98
N ILE A 48 -3.78 11.95 -0.88
CA ILE A 48 -4.27 11.16 0.26
C ILE A 48 -5.50 10.33 -0.15
N GLU A 49 -6.44 10.90 -0.89
CA GLU A 49 -7.63 10.20 -1.38
C GLU A 49 -7.27 9.08 -2.37
N SER A 50 -6.35 9.34 -3.30
CA SER A 50 -5.83 8.34 -4.23
C SER A 50 -5.05 7.24 -3.51
N PHE A 51 -4.23 7.60 -2.52
CA PHE A 51 -3.50 6.64 -1.70
C PHE A 51 -4.45 5.79 -0.84
N GLN A 52 -5.44 6.41 -0.19
CA GLN A 52 -6.47 5.69 0.56
C GLN A 52 -7.30 4.78 -0.35
N ALA A 53 -7.69 5.23 -1.54
CA ALA A 53 -8.40 4.39 -2.51
C ALA A 53 -7.54 3.19 -2.98
N THR A 54 -6.23 3.38 -3.12
CA THR A 54 -5.29 2.33 -3.55
C THR A 54 -4.93 1.38 -2.40
N CYS A 55 -4.78 1.89 -1.18
CA CYS A 55 -4.40 1.12 0.01
C CYS A 55 -5.57 0.44 0.70
N ASN A 56 -6.79 0.98 0.58
CA ASN A 56 -8.01 0.37 1.10
C ASN A 56 -8.60 -0.66 0.13
N ARG A 57 -7.78 -1.17 -0.80
CA ARG A 57 -8.17 -2.35 -1.57
C ARG A 57 -8.44 -3.47 -0.57
N PRO A 58 -9.64 -4.10 -0.58
CA PRO A 58 -9.86 -5.27 0.24
C PRO A 58 -8.76 -6.27 -0.11
N GLY A 59 -8.08 -6.79 0.91
CA GLY A 59 -7.06 -7.80 0.70
C GLY A 59 -7.62 -8.94 -0.14
N ASN A 60 -6.76 -9.64 -0.86
CA ASN A 60 -7.18 -10.77 -1.69
C ASN A 60 -6.49 -12.05 -1.22
N HIS A 61 -6.91 -13.19 -1.79
CA HIS A 61 -6.32 -14.48 -1.42
C HIS A 61 -4.79 -14.54 -1.60
N PHE A 62 -4.21 -13.76 -2.52
CA PHE A 62 -2.75 -13.69 -2.67
C PHE A 62 -2.08 -13.11 -1.43
N ASP A 63 -2.73 -12.22 -0.68
CA ASP A 63 -2.16 -11.68 0.56
C ASP A 63 -1.97 -12.76 1.64
N LEU A 64 -2.79 -13.82 1.65
CA LEU A 64 -2.60 -14.97 2.54
C LEU A 64 -1.35 -15.77 2.17
N THR A 65 -1.05 -15.90 0.87
CA THR A 65 0.12 -16.66 0.39
C THR A 65 1.45 -16.03 0.80
N ARG A 66 1.45 -14.73 1.11
CA ARG A 66 2.62 -13.95 1.56
C ARG A 66 2.96 -14.20 3.03
N ILE A 67 2.05 -14.76 3.80
CA ILE A 67 2.29 -15.11 5.20
C ILE A 67 3.09 -16.41 5.21
N LYS A 68 4.33 -16.34 5.70
CA LYS A 68 5.23 -17.49 5.84
C LYS A 68 5.61 -17.69 7.31
N GLN A 69 5.77 -18.94 7.71
CA GLN A 69 6.32 -19.27 9.01
C GLN A 69 7.79 -18.83 9.07
N LYS A 70 8.10 -17.89 9.95
CA LYS A 70 9.48 -17.43 10.15
C LYS A 70 10.32 -18.50 10.84
N THR A 71 11.60 -18.59 10.49
CA THR A 71 12.52 -19.64 10.98
C THR A 71 12.73 -19.59 12.50
N ASP A 72 12.70 -18.40 13.08
CA ASP A 72 12.88 -18.10 14.50
C ASP A 72 11.60 -18.21 15.35
N LYS A 73 10.44 -18.46 14.71
CA LYS A 73 9.13 -18.44 15.38
C LYS A 73 8.46 -19.81 15.42
N PRO A 74 7.76 -20.13 16.52
CA PRO A 74 6.98 -21.36 16.60
C PRO A 74 5.81 -21.33 15.60
N LEU A 75 5.32 -22.51 15.22
CA LEU A 75 4.16 -22.65 14.33
C LEU A 75 2.91 -21.92 14.87
N CYS A 76 2.74 -21.86 16.18
CA CYS A 76 1.64 -21.14 16.82
C CYS A 76 1.61 -19.63 16.46
N ASP A 77 2.79 -18.99 16.33
CA ASP A 77 2.88 -17.58 15.91
C ASP A 77 2.46 -17.41 14.44
N TYR A 78 2.77 -18.39 13.58
CA TYR A 78 2.32 -18.42 12.20
C TYR A 78 0.80 -18.56 12.11
N ILE A 79 0.21 -19.52 12.83
CA ILE A 79 -1.24 -19.75 12.85
C ILE A 79 -1.98 -18.48 13.30
N LYS A 80 -1.51 -17.83 14.37
CA LYS A 80 -2.09 -16.57 14.85
C LYS A 80 -2.08 -15.47 13.79
N GLN A 81 -0.92 -15.25 13.14
CA GLN A 81 -0.79 -14.24 12.08
C GLN A 81 -1.66 -14.56 10.87
N PHE A 82 -1.72 -15.83 10.47
CA PHE A 82 -2.55 -16.26 9.35
C PHE A 82 -4.04 -16.06 9.61
N CYS A 83 -4.53 -16.46 10.78
CA CYS A 83 -5.93 -16.26 11.18
C CYS A 83 -6.30 -14.78 11.28
N ALA A 84 -5.41 -13.94 11.82
CA ALA A 84 -5.62 -12.50 11.88
C ALA A 84 -5.78 -11.91 10.47
N LYS A 85 -4.86 -12.24 9.56
CA LYS A 85 -4.93 -11.73 8.18
C LYS A 85 -6.13 -12.26 7.40
N LYS A 86 -6.52 -13.52 7.60
CA LYS A 86 -7.75 -14.09 7.00
C LYS A 86 -9.01 -13.36 7.46
N THR A 87 -9.04 -12.83 8.68
CA THR A 87 -10.19 -12.07 9.18
C THR A 87 -10.36 -10.74 8.44
N GLU A 88 -9.28 -10.15 7.92
CA GLU A 88 -9.30 -8.94 7.10
C GLU A 88 -9.78 -9.18 5.66
N ILE A 89 -9.84 -10.45 5.23
CA ILE A 89 -10.05 -10.84 3.83
C ILE A 89 -11.32 -11.72 3.74
N PRO A 90 -12.51 -11.11 3.59
CA PRO A 90 -13.75 -11.86 3.43
C PRO A 90 -13.83 -12.55 2.06
N ASN A 91 -14.69 -13.56 1.94
CA ASN A 91 -15.06 -14.22 0.67
C ASN A 91 -13.92 -14.96 -0.07
N VAL A 92 -12.92 -15.49 0.65
CA VAL A 92 -11.92 -16.39 0.06
C VAL A 92 -12.43 -17.83 0.09
N PRO A 93 -12.40 -18.58 -1.03
CA PRO A 93 -12.75 -20.00 -1.06
C PRO A 93 -11.83 -20.84 -0.17
N ASP A 94 -12.40 -21.83 0.52
CA ASP A 94 -11.66 -22.68 1.47
C ASP A 94 -10.44 -23.37 0.83
N GLU A 95 -10.55 -23.80 -0.43
CA GLU A 95 -9.45 -24.39 -1.19
C GLU A 95 -8.22 -23.46 -1.27
N GLN A 96 -8.43 -22.16 -1.42
CA GLN A 96 -7.35 -21.18 -1.52
C GLN A 96 -6.78 -20.86 -0.14
N ILE A 97 -7.61 -20.88 0.90
CA ILE A 97 -7.18 -20.74 2.29
C ILE A 97 -6.26 -21.90 2.66
N ILE A 98 -6.68 -23.14 2.36
CA ILE A 98 -5.91 -24.36 2.66
C ILE A 98 -4.59 -24.35 1.89
N ALA A 99 -4.61 -24.06 0.58
CA ALA A 99 -3.40 -23.99 -0.23
C ALA A 99 -2.42 -22.91 0.27
N ALA A 100 -2.91 -21.71 0.63
CA ALA A 100 -2.09 -20.64 1.17
C ALA A 100 -1.49 -21.00 2.54
N PHE A 101 -2.26 -21.68 3.39
CA PHE A 101 -1.81 -22.13 4.70
C PHE A 101 -0.71 -23.19 4.58
N GLN A 102 -0.92 -24.22 3.77
CA GLN A 102 0.06 -25.29 3.53
C GLN A 102 1.35 -24.74 2.92
N GLY A 103 1.24 -23.87 1.91
CA GLY A 103 2.41 -23.24 1.29
C GLY A 103 3.14 -22.22 2.17
N GLY A 104 2.57 -21.85 3.32
CA GLY A 104 3.20 -20.94 4.28
C GLY A 104 3.93 -21.64 5.43
N ILE A 105 3.70 -22.93 5.65
CA ILE A 105 4.41 -23.73 6.64
C ILE A 105 5.82 -24.02 6.12
N ARG A 106 6.82 -23.97 7.01
CA ARG A 106 8.18 -24.36 6.61
C ARG A 106 8.17 -25.87 6.35
N SER A 107 8.72 -26.30 5.21
CA SER A 107 9.11 -27.70 5.06
C SER A 107 10.24 -27.95 6.06
N GLU A 108 10.08 -28.92 6.96
CA GLU A 108 11.25 -29.55 7.61
C GLU A 108 11.96 -30.33 6.50
N GLU A 109 12.76 -29.63 5.70
CA GLU A 109 13.74 -30.27 4.84
C GLU A 109 14.85 -30.77 5.77
N SER A 110 14.77 -32.07 6.05
CA SER A 110 15.69 -32.82 6.91
C SER A 110 17.05 -33.03 6.27
#